data_AF-A0A969CPD0-F1
#
_entry.id   AF-A0A969CPD0-F1
#
_cell.length_a   1.000
_cell.length_b   1.000
_cell.length_c   1.000
_cell.angle_alpha   90.00
_cell.angle_beta   90.00
_cell.angle_gamma   90.00
#
_symmetry.space_group_name_H-M   'P 1'
#
loop_
_entity.id
_entity.type
_entity.pdbx_description
1 polymer ?
#
loop_
_entity_poly.entity_id
_entity_poly.type
_entity_poly.pdbx_seq_one_letter_code
_entity_poly.pdbx_strand_id
1 'polypeptide(L)' 'MKKEATSNNSLTDWNRLNALQDADIDLTDCPEVTPEQFAKAVVRRGGLTSKTNKEQITLRLDKDVLDWFKAQGQRLY' A
#
# COMPACT_ATOMS: atom_id res chain seq x y z
N MET A 1 2.83 22.62 16.67
CA MET A 1 3.97 21.75 17.06
C MET A 1 4.57 21.18 15.78
N LYS A 2 5.87 21.42 15.53
CA LYS A 2 6.58 20.82 14.39
C LYS A 2 6.87 19.35 14.72
N LYS A 3 6.59 18.44 13.81
CA LYS A 3 6.94 17.01 13.99
C LYS A 3 8.41 16.86 13.60
N GLU A 4 9.25 16.46 14.55
CA GLU A 4 10.64 16.08 14.32
C GLU A 4 10.67 14.93 13.31
N ALA A 5 11.47 15.04 12.25
CA ALA A 5 11.65 13.95 11.30
C ALA A 5 12.34 12.78 12.02
N THR A 6 11.83 11.56 11.85
CA THR A 6 12.48 10.33 12.35
C THR A 6 13.74 10.04 11.52
N SER A 7 14.79 10.85 11.70
CA SER A 7 16.13 10.55 11.20
C SER A 7 16.81 9.62 12.20
N ASN A 8 16.29 8.41 12.36
CA ASN A 8 16.98 7.42 13.16
C ASN A 8 18.03 6.76 12.27
N ASN A 9 19.31 6.87 12.64
CA ASN A 9 20.37 6.18 11.93
C ASN A 9 20.05 4.68 11.94
N SER A 10 19.87 4.11 10.75
CA SER A 10 19.63 2.68 10.60
C SER A 10 20.77 1.90 11.25
N LEU A 11 20.45 0.96 12.13
CA LEU A 11 21.42 0.01 12.70
C LEU A 11 21.91 -1.04 11.67
N THR A 12 21.57 -0.83 10.39
CA THR A 12 21.91 -1.71 9.28
C THR A 12 23.38 -1.58 8.92
N ASP A 13 24.07 -2.72 8.83
CA ASP A 13 25.42 -2.78 8.28
C ASP A 13 25.37 -2.70 6.74
N TRP A 14 25.47 -1.47 6.24
CA TRP A 14 25.43 -1.18 4.81
C TRP A 14 26.61 -1.75 4.03
N ASN A 15 27.78 -1.88 4.65
CA ASN A 15 28.96 -2.42 3.97
C ASN A 15 28.77 -3.91 3.65
N ARG A 16 28.21 -4.66 4.60
CA ARG A 16 27.83 -6.07 4.39
C ARG A 16 26.78 -6.21 3.28
N LEU A 17 25.72 -5.39 3.31
CA LEU A 17 24.66 -5.47 2.28
C LEU A 17 25.17 -5.13 0.88
N ASN A 18 26.04 -4.12 0.75
CA ASN A 18 26.59 -3.72 -0.54
C ASN A 18 27.55 -4.75 -1.15
N ALA A 19 28.17 -5.61 -0.32
CA ALA A 19 29.08 -6.66 -0.77
C ALA A 19 28.37 -7.99 -1.05
N LEU A 20 27.13 -8.16 -0.59
CA LEU A 20 26.36 -9.40 -0.74
C LEU A 20 26.04 -9.64 -2.22
N GLN A 21 26.35 -10.84 -2.71
CA GLN A 21 25.96 -11.25 -4.07
C GLN A 21 24.53 -11.77 -4.08
N ASP A 22 23.83 -11.66 -5.20
CA ASP A 22 22.46 -12.15 -5.35
C ASP A 22 22.31 -13.64 -5.00
N ALA A 23 23.34 -14.46 -5.30
CA ALA A 23 23.35 -15.88 -5.00
C ALA A 23 23.41 -16.21 -3.49
N ASP A 24 23.85 -15.25 -2.66
CA ASP A 24 23.93 -15.39 -1.20
C ASP A 24 22.63 -14.94 -0.50
N ILE A 25 21.63 -14.45 -1.26
CA ILE A 25 20.34 -14.03 -0.72
C ILE A 25 19.50 -15.26 -0.41
N ASP A 26 19.13 -15.41 0.86
CA ASP A 26 18.18 -16.42 1.30
C ASP A 26 16.75 -16.03 0.87
N LEU A 27 16.12 -16.87 0.05
CA LEU A 27 14.77 -16.71 -0.47
C LEU A 27 13.81 -17.78 0.08
N THR A 28 14.19 -18.50 1.13
CA THR A 28 13.38 -19.57 1.72
C THR A 28 12.06 -19.07 2.31
N ASP A 29 12.01 -17.82 2.78
CA ASP A 29 10.82 -17.18 3.32
C ASP A 29 9.92 -16.56 2.23
N CYS A 30 10.53 -16.06 1.16
CA CYS A 30 9.89 -15.36 0.06
C CYS A 30 10.43 -15.87 -1.29
N PRO A 31 9.89 -16.97 -1.82
CA PRO A 31 10.32 -17.49 -3.10
C PRO A 31 10.00 -16.50 -4.24
N GLU A 32 10.83 -16.52 -5.27
CA GLU A 32 10.61 -15.67 -6.45
C GLU A 32 9.25 -15.95 -7.10
N VAL A 33 8.58 -14.87 -7.50
CA VAL A 33 7.31 -14.96 -8.20
C VAL A 33 7.58 -15.41 -9.64
N THR A 34 7.09 -16.58 -10.02
CA THR A 34 7.26 -17.08 -11.38
C THR A 34 6.45 -16.23 -12.38
N PRO A 35 6.83 -16.17 -13.67
CA PRO A 35 6.07 -15.45 -14.68
C PRO A 35 4.59 -15.88 -14.76
N GLU A 36 4.32 -17.17 -14.56
CA GLU A 36 2.96 -17.72 -14.53
C GLU A 36 2.14 -17.26 -13.32
N GLN A 37 2.78 -17.12 -12.15
CA GLN A 37 2.16 -16.57 -10.96
C GLN A 37 1.89 -15.08 -11.12
N PHE A 38 2.86 -14.34 -11.69
CA PHE A 38 2.72 -12.92 -11.97
C PHE A 38 1.61 -12.63 -12.98
N ALA A 39 1.47 -13.44 -14.03
CA ALA A 39 0.40 -13.33 -15.01
C ALA A 39 -1.01 -13.47 -14.39
N LYS A 40 -1.13 -14.18 -13.27
CA LYS A 40 -2.38 -14.34 -12.51
C LYS A 40 -2.57 -13.28 -11.43
N ALA A 41 -1.58 -12.41 -11.20
CA ALA A 41 -1.65 -11.40 -10.16
C ALA A 41 -2.68 -10.31 -10.51
N VAL A 42 -3.49 -9.95 -9.53
CA VAL A 42 -4.53 -8.93 -9.69
C VAL A 42 -4.09 -7.64 -9.01
N VAL A 43 -3.89 -6.58 -9.80
CA VAL A 43 -3.46 -5.27 -9.31
C VAL A 43 -4.64 -4.54 -8.66
N ARG A 44 -4.62 -4.42 -7.32
CA ARG A 44 -5.70 -3.81 -6.53
C ARG A 44 -5.58 -2.29 -6.32
N ARG A 45 -4.39 -1.71 -6.52
CA ARG A 45 -4.13 -0.26 -6.44
C ARG A 45 -3.66 0.23 -7.81
N GLY A 46 -4.29 1.28 -8.35
CA GLY A 46 -3.88 1.87 -9.63
C GLY A 46 -4.77 1.56 -10.84
N GLY A 47 -6.00 1.08 -10.64
CA GLY A 47 -7.04 1.15 -11.69
C GLY A 47 -7.21 -0.07 -12.61
N LEU A 48 -6.47 -1.16 -12.41
CA LEU A 48 -6.66 -2.40 -13.21
C LEU A 48 -7.81 -3.28 -12.70
N THR A 49 -8.15 -3.21 -11.42
CA THR A 49 -9.49 -3.60 -10.95
C THR A 49 -10.32 -2.34 -10.82
N SER A 50 -11.20 -2.07 -11.80
CA SER A 50 -12.27 -1.11 -11.63
C SER A 50 -13.06 -1.52 -10.39
N LYS A 51 -12.79 -0.87 -9.24
CA LYS A 51 -13.79 -0.85 -8.16
C LYS A 51 -15.06 -0.39 -8.85
N THR A 52 -16.11 -1.21 -8.79
CA THR A 52 -17.43 -0.82 -9.31
C THR A 52 -17.68 0.61 -8.90
N ASN A 53 -17.95 1.47 -9.88
CA ASN A 53 -18.18 2.88 -9.62
C ASN A 53 -19.24 3.01 -8.53
N LYS A 54 -19.09 4.00 -7.65
CA LYS A 54 -20.08 4.24 -6.60
C LYS A 54 -21.45 4.42 -7.26
N GLU A 55 -22.42 3.61 -6.84
CA GLU A 55 -23.80 3.74 -7.30
C GLU A 55 -24.46 4.92 -6.59
N GLN A 56 -25.21 5.73 -7.35
CA GLN A 56 -25.98 6.83 -6.78
C GLN A 56 -27.24 6.26 -6.14
N ILE A 57 -27.40 6.50 -4.84
CA ILE A 57 -28.60 6.16 -4.08
C ILE A 57 -29.21 7.43 -3.46
N THR A 58 -30.54 7.46 -3.34
CA THR A 58 -31.26 8.52 -2.63
C THR A 58 -31.74 7.99 -1.28
N LEU A 59 -31.08 8.39 -0.19
CA LEU A 59 -31.41 7.98 1.17
C LEU A 59 -31.48 9.21 2.08
N ARG A 60 -32.41 9.22 3.04
CA ARG A 60 -32.45 10.23 4.12
C ARG A 60 -31.58 9.75 5.28
N LEU A 61 -30.62 10.58 5.66
CA LEU A 61 -29.72 10.36 6.79
C LEU A 61 -29.78 11.58 7.69
N ASP A 62 -29.53 11.36 8.98
CA ASP A 62 -29.36 12.45 9.94
C ASP A 62 -28.12 13.29 9.60
N LYS A 63 -28.18 14.56 9.99
CA LYS A 63 -27.17 15.56 9.62
C LYS A 63 -25.78 15.23 10.18
N ASP A 64 -25.73 14.76 11.42
CA ASP A 64 -24.50 14.39 12.13
C ASP A 64 -23.79 13.19 11.49
N VAL A 65 -24.55 12.18 11.07
CA VAL A 65 -24.06 11.03 10.31
C VAL A 65 -23.45 11.49 8.99
N LEU A 66 -24.14 12.40 8.29
CA LEU A 66 -23.68 12.94 7.00
C LEU A 66 -22.39 13.77 7.14
N ASP A 67 -22.27 14.55 8.21
CA ASP A 67 -21.08 15.37 8.49
C ASP A 67 -19.89 14.50 8.92
N TRP A 68 -20.12 13.42 9.69
CA TRP A 68 -19.11 12.42 10.02
C TRP A 68 -18.55 11.70 8.78
N PHE A 69 -19.42 11.26 7.85
CA PHE A 69 -19.01 10.61 6.61
C PHE A 69 -18.15 11.53 5.71
N LYS A 70 -18.47 12.82 5.68
CA LYS A 70 -17.67 13.82 4.94
C LYS A 70 -16.28 14.01 5.55
N ALA A 71 -16.18 14.03 6.88
CA ALA A 71 -14.90 14.20 7.58
C ALA A 71 -13.95 13.01 7.36
N GLN A 72 -14.48 11.81 7.17
CA GLN A 72 -13.68 10.58 6.94
C GLN A 72 -13.17 10.43 5.50
N GLY A 73 -13.71 11.20 4.55
CA GLY A 73 -13.48 11.00 3.12
C GLY A 73 -12.24 11.70 2.59
N GLN A 74 -11.06 11.09 2.71
CA GLN A 74 -9.91 11.48 1.88
C GLN A 74 -10.02 10.80 0.51
N ARG A 75 -10.37 11.57 -0.51
CA ARG A 75 -10.39 11.12 -1.91
C ARG A 75 -8.97 11.20 -2.48
N LEU A 76 -8.17 10.16 -2.25
CA LEU A 76 -6.92 9.97 -2.99
C LEU A 76 -7.28 9.32 -4.33
N TYR A 77 -7.08 10.09 -5.40
CA TYR A 77 -7.10 9.60 -6.78
C TYR A 77 -5.88 8.71 -7.03
#